data_AF-A0A358B5T0-F1
#
_entry.id   AF-A0A358B5T0-F1
#
_cell.length_a   1.000
_cell.length_b   1.000
_cell.length_c   1.000
_cell.angle_alpha   90.00
_cell.angle_beta   90.00
_cell.angle_gamma   90.00
#
_symmetry.space_group_name_H-M   'P 1'
#
loop_
_entity.id
_entity.type
_entity.pdbx_description
1 polymer ?
#
loop_
_entity_poly.entity_id
_entity_poly.type
_entity_poly.pdbx_seq_one_letter_code
_entity_poly.pdbx_strand_id
1 'polypeptide(L)'
;MRTPRHHPSPHARHSAPKRRAQAGVSLIELMVGITVGMLVSVAAVGTLVYNRVSSTMVADTVALQQDAATVMRMIGRQLKQTGAVPVVNDPLAPLKFGYQDTYLGLPQGTPTPAPVSVDGTNVASGDTLRVSYTYNPNQAATVGDCMGESPDPTIPAERDIINTFSRGVDGQFLCQGTNQPNAQPVVNNVEELQFWYAVRDPATNQLRYFEAGGFADWTTVEAVQVCIRLAGTSGNNPTVGVASTGCTGQAVADDGRIRRVFRQVFTLRNLQSQG
;
A
#
# COMPACT_ATOMS: atom_id res chain seq x y z
N MET A 1 36.22 58.91 86.39
CA MET A 1 35.32 58.80 87.55
C MET A 1 34.06 59.64 87.29
N ARG A 2 33.00 59.02 86.75
CA ARG A 2 31.60 59.47 86.83
C ARG A 2 30.72 58.49 86.06
N THR A 3 29.87 57.79 86.80
CA THR A 3 28.76 56.97 86.30
C THR A 3 27.68 57.85 85.66
N PRO A 4 26.99 57.34 84.63
CA PRO A 4 25.59 57.70 84.39
C PRO A 4 24.72 56.43 84.35
N ARG A 5 23.87 56.24 85.36
CA ARG A 5 22.40 56.46 85.31
C ARG A 5 21.68 55.63 84.24
N HIS A 6 21.09 54.54 84.72
CA HIS A 6 20.07 53.74 84.03
C HIS A 6 18.82 54.59 83.72
N HIS A 7 18.42 54.62 82.45
CA HIS A 7 17.07 54.93 82.01
C HIS A 7 16.28 53.62 81.83
N PRO A 8 15.05 53.50 82.33
CA PRO A 8 14.16 52.42 81.92
C PRO A 8 13.55 52.76 80.55
N SER A 9 13.80 51.88 79.58
CA SER A 9 13.21 51.92 78.24
C SER A 9 11.69 51.63 78.28
N PRO A 10 10.88 52.25 77.40
CA PRO A 10 9.45 52.02 77.36
C PRO A 10 9.13 50.60 76.85
N HIS A 11 8.15 49.96 77.52
CA HIS A 11 7.60 48.67 77.17
C HIS A 11 7.18 48.60 75.69
N ALA A 12 7.79 47.67 74.94
CA ALA A 12 7.35 47.30 73.61
C ALA A 12 5.93 46.72 73.69
N ARG A 13 4.95 47.43 73.12
CA ARG A 13 3.62 46.88 72.89
C ARG A 13 3.74 45.77 71.85
N HIS A 14 3.57 44.52 72.26
CA HIS A 14 3.39 43.41 71.34
C HIS A 14 2.11 43.63 70.54
N SER A 15 2.25 43.93 69.25
CA SER A 15 1.18 43.90 68.28
C SER A 15 0.62 42.48 68.22
N ALA A 16 -0.57 42.27 68.80
CA ALA A 16 -1.28 41.01 68.68
C ALA A 16 -1.52 40.70 67.19
N PRO A 17 -1.27 39.46 66.72
CA PRO A 17 -1.56 39.10 65.34
C PRO A 17 -3.08 39.23 65.12
N LYS A 18 -3.48 40.06 64.14
CA LYS A 18 -4.86 40.08 63.66
C LYS A 18 -5.19 38.66 63.19
N ARG A 19 -6.03 37.94 63.95
CA ARG A 19 -6.65 36.71 63.47
C ARG A 19 -7.46 37.07 62.24
N ARG A 20 -6.96 36.70 61.05
CA ARG A 20 -7.81 36.67 59.85
C ARG A 20 -8.96 35.74 60.18
N ALA A 21 -10.18 36.25 60.18
CA ALA A 21 -11.36 35.40 60.25
C ALA A 21 -11.26 34.43 59.06
N GLN A 22 -11.17 33.13 59.35
CA GLN A 22 -11.41 32.11 58.35
C GLN A 22 -12.86 32.29 57.90
N ALA A 23 -13.07 32.94 56.75
CA ALA A 23 -14.34 32.84 56.06
C ALA A 23 -14.46 31.37 55.65
N GLY A 24 -15.27 30.61 56.40
CA GLY A 24 -15.60 29.24 56.07
C GLY A 24 -16.24 29.23 54.69
N VAL A 25 -15.59 28.56 53.74
CA VAL A 25 -16.12 28.31 52.41
C VAL A 25 -17.45 27.60 52.58
N SER A 26 -18.51 28.11 51.96
CA SER A 26 -19.85 27.54 52.10
C SER A 26 -19.91 26.16 51.41
N LEU A 27 -20.71 25.23 51.95
CA LEU A 27 -20.84 23.87 51.40
C LEU A 27 -21.27 23.87 49.91
N ILE A 28 -22.01 24.90 49.48
CA ILE A 28 -22.42 25.07 48.08
C ILE A 28 -21.25 25.45 47.16
N GLU A 29 -20.28 26.22 47.64
CA GLU A 29 -19.10 26.62 46.87
C GLU A 29 -18.16 25.42 46.61
N LEU A 30 -18.06 24.51 47.58
CA LEU A 30 -17.38 23.22 47.41
C LEU A 30 -18.08 22.35 46.36
N MET A 31 -19.41 22.24 46.42
CA MET A 31 -20.20 21.48 45.45
C MET A 31 -20.09 22.04 44.03
N VAL A 32 -20.13 23.37 43.88
CA VAL A 32 -19.94 24.04 42.59
C VAL A 32 -18.52 23.83 42.06
N GLY A 33 -17.50 23.93 42.92
CA GLY A 33 -16.11 23.69 42.52
C GLY A 33 -15.87 22.27 42.00
N ILE A 34 -16.41 21.26 42.70
CA ILE A 34 -16.28 19.85 42.29
C ILE A 34 -17.07 19.58 41.00
N THR A 35 -18.28 20.12 40.85
CA THR A 35 -19.09 19.90 39.64
C THR A 35 -18.45 20.54 38.40
N VAL A 36 -17.95 21.77 38.51
CA VAL A 36 -17.24 22.44 37.41
C VAL A 36 -15.92 21.73 37.10
N GLY A 37 -15.14 21.36 38.12
CA GLY A 37 -13.88 20.62 37.95
C GLY A 37 -14.08 19.25 37.27
N MET A 38 -15.16 18.55 37.61
CA MET A 38 -15.53 17.28 36.98
C MET A 38 -15.92 17.48 35.52
N LEU A 39 -16.75 18.47 35.20
CA LEU A 39 -17.14 18.78 33.83
C LEU A 39 -15.94 19.12 32.94
N VAL A 40 -15.02 19.96 33.43
CA VAL A 40 -13.78 20.31 32.70
C VAL A 40 -12.91 19.07 32.48
N SER A 41 -12.77 18.22 33.49
CA SER A 41 -11.98 16.98 33.38
C SER A 41 -12.58 16.02 32.36
N VAL A 42 -13.90 15.82 32.37
CA VAL A 42 -14.61 14.98 31.40
C VAL A 42 -14.46 15.55 29.98
N ALA A 43 -14.61 16.86 29.81
CA ALA A 43 -14.40 17.51 28.52
C ALA A 43 -12.96 17.31 28.01
N ALA A 44 -11.95 17.53 28.86
CA ALA A 44 -10.54 17.38 28.50
C ALA A 44 -10.19 15.94 28.12
N VAL A 45 -10.64 14.95 28.90
CA VAL A 45 -10.44 13.53 28.61
C VAL A 45 -11.18 13.13 27.33
N GLY A 46 -12.42 13.61 27.14
CA GLY A 46 -13.20 13.37 25.93
C GLY A 46 -12.49 13.86 24.68
N THR A 47 -11.96 15.10 24.70
CA THR A 47 -11.18 15.65 23.59
C THR A 47 -9.91 14.84 23.32
N LEU A 48 -9.20 14.40 24.37
CA LEU A 48 -7.99 13.59 24.21
C LEU A 48 -8.30 12.23 23.54
N VAL A 49 -9.37 11.55 23.97
CA VAL A 49 -9.80 10.28 23.38
C VAL A 49 -10.17 10.48 21.91
N TYR A 50 -10.97 11.50 21.61
CA TYR A 50 -11.34 11.84 20.23
C TYR A 50 -10.11 12.11 19.35
N ASN A 51 -9.16 12.91 19.83
CA ASN A 51 -7.94 13.23 19.10
C ASN A 51 -7.09 11.98 18.82
N ARG A 52 -7.00 11.06 19.79
CA ARG A 52 -6.26 9.79 19.61
C ARG A 52 -6.92 8.92 18.54
N VAL A 53 -8.23 8.73 18.62
CA VAL A 53 -8.98 7.93 17.65
C VAL A 53 -8.89 8.54 16.25
N SER A 54 -9.03 9.86 16.13
CA SER A 54 -8.85 10.57 14.87
C SER A 54 -7.44 10.40 14.31
N SER A 55 -6.41 10.51 15.16
CA SER A 55 -5.01 10.35 14.75
C SER A 55 -4.73 8.94 14.21
N THR A 56 -5.27 7.90 14.84
CA THR A 56 -5.12 6.52 14.35
C THR A 56 -5.83 6.29 13.03
N MET A 57 -7.03 6.87 12.83
CA MET A 57 -7.72 6.80 11.52
C MET A 57 -6.91 7.42 10.40
N VAL A 58 -6.34 8.60 10.66
CA VAL A 58 -5.54 9.34 9.69
C VAL A 58 -4.27 8.55 9.37
N ALA A 59 -3.59 8.02 10.38
CA ALA A 59 -2.42 7.16 10.20
C ALA A 59 -2.73 5.93 9.35
N ASP A 60 -3.82 5.20 9.66
CA ASP A 60 -4.25 4.04 8.88
C ASP A 60 -4.56 4.41 7.44
N THR A 61 -5.30 5.50 7.22
CA THR A 61 -5.58 5.99 5.87
C THR A 61 -4.30 6.29 5.08
N VAL A 62 -3.30 6.92 5.70
CA VAL A 62 -2.02 7.23 5.07
C VAL A 62 -1.26 5.95 4.75
N ALA A 63 -1.20 5.00 5.70
CA ALA A 63 -0.57 3.71 5.50
C ALA A 63 -1.19 2.95 4.32
N LEU A 64 -2.53 2.87 4.25
CA LEU A 64 -3.23 2.22 3.15
C LEU A 64 -2.92 2.85 1.79
N GLN A 65 -2.79 4.18 1.73
CA GLN A 65 -2.41 4.89 0.50
C GLN A 65 -0.98 4.57 0.08
N GLN A 66 -0.05 4.55 1.03
CA GLN A 66 1.36 4.22 0.78
C GLN A 66 1.54 2.77 0.32
N ASP A 67 0.83 1.84 0.96
CA ASP A 67 0.83 0.43 0.63
C ASP A 67 0.26 0.20 -0.78
N ALA A 68 -0.90 0.79 -1.09
CA ALA A 68 -1.49 0.73 -2.42
C ALA A 68 -0.55 1.34 -3.49
N ALA A 69 0.06 2.49 -3.20
CA ALA A 69 1.01 3.11 -4.11
C ALA A 69 2.26 2.24 -4.32
N THR A 70 2.69 1.46 -3.32
CA THR A 70 3.81 0.53 -3.44
C THR A 70 3.45 -0.65 -4.35
N VAL A 71 2.30 -1.29 -4.12
CA VAL A 71 1.79 -2.37 -4.96
C VAL A 71 1.60 -1.92 -6.41
N MET A 72 0.90 -0.81 -6.63
CA MET A 72 0.60 -0.30 -7.97
C MET A 72 1.86 0.14 -8.72
N ARG A 73 2.85 0.73 -8.03
CA ARG A 73 4.15 1.05 -8.64
C ARG A 73 4.92 -0.20 -9.05
N MET A 74 4.94 -1.22 -8.20
CA MET A 74 5.64 -2.47 -8.49
C MET A 74 5.02 -3.19 -9.69
N ILE A 75 3.71 -3.44 -9.65
CA ILE A 75 2.97 -4.07 -10.76
C ILE A 75 3.09 -3.22 -12.03
N GLY A 76 2.87 -1.91 -11.92
CA GLY A 76 2.94 -0.99 -13.05
C GLY A 76 4.33 -0.89 -13.68
N ARG A 77 5.42 -1.05 -12.91
CA ARG A 77 6.78 -1.10 -13.46
C ARG A 77 6.96 -2.33 -14.34
N GLN A 78 6.51 -3.50 -13.86
CA GLN A 78 6.65 -4.74 -14.60
C GLN A 78 5.69 -4.81 -15.81
N LEU A 79 4.44 -4.39 -15.66
CA LEU A 79 3.45 -4.33 -16.77
C LEU A 79 3.87 -3.43 -17.93
N LYS A 80 4.62 -2.34 -17.64
CA LYS A 80 5.16 -1.47 -18.70
C LYS A 80 6.30 -2.11 -19.48
N GLN A 81 7.01 -3.07 -18.90
CA GLN A 81 8.09 -3.80 -19.57
C GLN A 81 7.57 -5.06 -20.27
N THR A 82 6.43 -5.59 -19.85
CA THR A 82 5.78 -6.76 -20.44
C THR A 82 5.81 -6.76 -21.96
N GLY A 83 6.23 -7.88 -22.55
CA GLY A 83 6.36 -8.06 -24.00
C GLY A 83 7.60 -7.42 -24.63
N ALA A 84 8.46 -6.75 -23.86
CA ALA A 84 9.68 -6.15 -24.41
C ALA A 84 10.68 -7.23 -24.86
N VAL A 85 11.40 -6.91 -25.92
CA VAL A 85 12.55 -7.66 -26.45
C VAL A 85 13.78 -6.74 -26.46
N PRO A 86 15.00 -7.26 -26.27
CA PRO A 86 16.20 -6.44 -26.20
C PRO A 86 16.50 -5.78 -27.54
N VAL A 87 17.11 -4.59 -27.47
CA VAL A 87 17.60 -3.88 -28.65
C VAL A 87 19.00 -4.38 -28.98
N VAL A 88 19.19 -4.87 -30.19
CA VAL A 88 20.47 -5.37 -30.69
C VAL A 88 21.13 -4.40 -31.66
N ASN A 89 22.45 -4.25 -31.58
CA ASN A 89 23.22 -3.51 -32.57
C ASN A 89 23.53 -4.40 -33.79
N ASP A 90 23.48 -3.82 -34.99
CA ASP A 90 23.94 -4.49 -36.21
C ASP A 90 25.48 -4.56 -36.19
N PRO A 91 26.10 -5.76 -36.21
CA PRO A 91 27.56 -5.90 -36.20
C PRO A 91 28.24 -5.25 -37.42
N LEU A 92 27.51 -5.09 -38.53
CA LEU A 92 28.01 -4.54 -39.78
C LEU A 92 27.65 -3.05 -39.95
N ALA A 93 26.83 -2.49 -39.05
CA ALA A 93 26.42 -1.09 -39.09
C ALA A 93 26.26 -0.51 -37.66
N PRO A 94 27.33 0.06 -37.08
CA PRO A 94 27.40 0.42 -35.65
C PRO A 94 26.42 1.51 -35.17
N LEU A 95 25.65 2.14 -36.07
CA LEU A 95 24.57 3.09 -35.75
C LEU A 95 23.18 2.56 -36.12
N LYS A 96 23.06 1.29 -36.50
CA LYS A 96 21.78 0.61 -36.70
C LYS A 96 21.46 -0.27 -35.50
N PHE A 97 20.26 -0.07 -34.99
CA PHE A 97 19.71 -0.83 -33.88
C PHE A 97 18.44 -1.53 -34.38
N GLY A 98 18.36 -2.82 -34.12
CA GLY A 98 17.16 -3.63 -34.32
C GLY A 98 16.61 -4.09 -32.98
N TYR A 99 15.46 -4.76 -33.02
CA TYR A 99 15.01 -5.57 -31.90
C TYR A 99 15.44 -7.01 -32.13
N GLN A 100 15.65 -7.74 -31.04
CA GLN A 100 15.82 -9.18 -31.13
C GLN A 100 14.52 -9.81 -31.67
N ASP A 101 14.66 -10.74 -32.63
CA ASP A 101 13.51 -11.35 -33.30
C ASP A 101 12.78 -12.36 -32.40
N THR A 102 13.46 -12.91 -31.39
CA THR A 102 12.92 -13.91 -30.48
C THR A 102 12.32 -13.25 -29.24
N TYR A 103 11.05 -13.56 -29.00
CA TYR A 103 10.41 -13.39 -27.70
C TYR A 103 10.28 -14.76 -27.03
N LEU A 104 10.81 -14.93 -25.82
CA LEU A 104 10.78 -16.23 -25.15
C LEU A 104 9.45 -16.43 -24.38
N GLY A 105 8.97 -15.39 -23.68
CA GLY A 105 7.63 -15.33 -23.10
C GLY A 105 7.39 -16.21 -21.86
N LEU A 106 6.14 -16.26 -21.41
CA LEU A 106 5.73 -17.11 -20.31
C LEU A 106 5.67 -18.59 -20.76
N PRO A 107 6.19 -19.54 -19.97
CA PRO A 107 6.01 -20.96 -20.25
C PRO A 107 4.52 -21.31 -20.21
N GLN A 108 3.97 -21.69 -21.37
CA GLN A 108 2.61 -22.20 -21.53
C GLN A 108 2.67 -23.73 -21.64
N GLY A 109 1.66 -24.44 -21.14
CA GLY A 109 1.57 -25.90 -21.27
C GLY A 109 1.45 -26.32 -22.74
N THR A 110 1.87 -27.54 -23.08
CA THR A 110 1.77 -28.06 -24.47
C THR A 110 0.32 -28.32 -24.89
N PRO A 111 -0.07 -28.11 -26.17
CA PRO A 111 0.69 -27.52 -27.27
C PRO A 111 0.55 -25.99 -27.30
N THR A 112 1.67 -25.26 -27.31
CA THR A 112 1.67 -23.79 -27.20
C THR A 112 1.55 -23.10 -28.56
N PRO A 113 0.57 -22.18 -28.74
CA PRO A 113 0.67 -21.06 -29.69
C PRO A 113 1.82 -20.12 -29.28
N ALA A 114 2.01 -19.03 -30.03
CA ALA A 114 3.04 -18.00 -29.82
C ALA A 114 3.32 -17.65 -28.33
N PRO A 115 4.57 -17.31 -27.98
CA PRO A 115 4.97 -16.94 -26.62
C PRO A 115 4.12 -15.78 -26.09
N VAL A 116 3.51 -15.96 -24.91
CA VAL A 116 2.62 -14.95 -24.33
C VAL A 116 3.35 -14.11 -23.29
N SER A 117 3.03 -12.83 -23.22
CA SER A 117 3.67 -11.87 -22.34
C SER A 117 2.96 -11.67 -21.01
N VAL A 118 1.68 -12.04 -20.97
CA VAL A 118 0.83 -11.91 -19.80
C VAL A 118 -0.07 -13.12 -19.72
N ASP A 119 -0.23 -13.65 -18.52
CA ASP A 119 -1.31 -14.57 -18.20
C ASP A 119 -1.69 -14.48 -16.72
N GLY A 120 -2.65 -15.30 -16.31
CA GLY A 120 -3.02 -15.38 -14.91
C GLY A 120 -4.11 -16.39 -14.62
N THR A 121 -4.54 -16.39 -13.37
CA THR A 121 -5.60 -17.27 -12.86
C THR A 121 -6.67 -16.45 -12.16
N ASN A 122 -7.89 -16.96 -12.18
CA ASN A 122 -9.01 -16.48 -11.38
C ASN A 122 -9.47 -17.65 -10.49
N VAL A 123 -9.06 -17.63 -9.22
CA VAL A 123 -9.34 -18.72 -8.28
C VAL A 123 -9.75 -18.16 -6.93
N ALA A 124 -10.58 -18.89 -6.20
CA ALA A 124 -11.15 -18.44 -4.92
C ALA A 124 -10.08 -18.10 -3.86
N SER A 125 -8.89 -18.71 -3.94
CA SER A 125 -7.77 -18.42 -3.03
C SER A 125 -7.06 -17.09 -3.33
N GLY A 126 -7.38 -16.44 -4.45
CA GLY A 126 -6.78 -15.20 -4.92
C GLY A 126 -6.17 -15.35 -6.30
N ASP A 127 -6.35 -14.32 -7.13
CA ASP A 127 -5.86 -14.31 -8.50
C ASP A 127 -4.33 -14.25 -8.55
N THR A 128 -3.79 -14.78 -9.64
CA THR A 128 -2.38 -14.63 -9.98
C THR A 128 -2.26 -13.87 -11.29
N LEU A 129 -1.29 -12.96 -11.37
CA LEU A 129 -0.87 -12.29 -12.60
C LEU A 129 0.59 -12.65 -12.87
N ARG A 130 0.89 -13.22 -14.03
CA ARG A 130 2.26 -13.39 -14.51
C ARG A 130 2.51 -12.46 -15.68
N VAL A 131 3.70 -11.88 -15.70
CA VAL A 131 4.16 -11.04 -16.81
C VAL A 131 5.60 -11.36 -17.14
N SER A 132 5.94 -11.33 -18.42
CA SER A 132 7.30 -11.55 -18.88
C SER A 132 7.78 -10.52 -19.89
N TYR A 133 9.10 -10.37 -19.94
CA TYR A 133 9.81 -9.67 -20.98
C TYR A 133 11.19 -10.30 -21.17
N THR A 134 11.67 -10.28 -22.40
CA THR A 134 12.94 -10.90 -22.79
C THR A 134 14.08 -9.90 -22.62
N TYR A 135 15.22 -10.42 -22.18
CA TYR A 135 16.43 -9.69 -21.85
C TYR A 135 17.65 -10.35 -22.50
N ASN A 136 18.63 -9.54 -22.89
CA ASN A 136 19.95 -10.00 -23.35
C ASN A 136 21.06 -9.47 -22.41
N PRO A 137 21.78 -10.36 -21.69
CA PRO A 137 22.82 -9.98 -20.73
C PRO A 137 24.03 -9.25 -21.31
N ASN A 138 24.25 -9.35 -22.61
CA ASN A 138 25.40 -8.74 -23.27
C ASN A 138 25.17 -7.27 -23.69
N GLN A 139 23.98 -6.71 -23.43
CA GLN A 139 23.59 -5.34 -23.83
C GLN A 139 22.98 -4.54 -22.66
N ALA A 140 23.84 -4.14 -21.73
CA ALA A 140 23.82 -2.92 -20.88
C ALA A 140 22.51 -2.35 -20.29
N ALA A 141 21.41 -3.07 -20.21
CA ALA A 141 20.20 -2.61 -19.51
C ALA A 141 20.05 -3.38 -18.18
N THR A 142 20.23 -2.71 -17.04
CA THR A 142 19.91 -3.29 -15.72
C THR A 142 18.39 -3.42 -15.57
N VAL A 143 17.81 -4.44 -16.18
CA VAL A 143 16.40 -4.79 -16.01
C VAL A 143 16.33 -5.95 -15.03
N GLY A 144 15.52 -5.79 -14.00
CA GLY A 144 15.37 -6.78 -12.94
C GLY A 144 13.91 -7.07 -12.67
N ASP A 145 13.66 -8.23 -12.07
CA ASP A 145 12.33 -8.66 -11.66
C ASP A 145 11.75 -7.78 -10.54
N CYS A 146 10.61 -8.19 -10.00
CA CYS A 146 9.87 -7.46 -8.99
C CYS A 146 10.60 -7.44 -7.64
N MET A 147 11.60 -8.31 -7.45
CA MET A 147 12.54 -8.27 -6.32
C MET A 147 13.80 -7.47 -6.63
N GLY A 148 13.96 -7.00 -7.87
CA GLY A 148 15.14 -6.28 -8.33
C GLY A 148 16.30 -7.19 -8.75
N GLU A 149 16.09 -8.51 -8.77
CA GLU A 149 17.11 -9.46 -9.22
C GLU A 149 17.22 -9.39 -10.74
N SER A 150 18.46 -9.27 -11.25
CA SER A 150 18.74 -9.26 -12.68
C SER A 150 19.24 -10.65 -13.12
N PRO A 151 18.97 -11.09 -14.35
CA PRO A 151 19.48 -12.36 -14.85
C PRO A 151 21.01 -12.43 -14.82
N ASP A 152 21.56 -13.62 -14.57
CA ASP A 152 23.01 -13.86 -14.52
C ASP A 152 23.69 -13.36 -15.82
N PRO A 153 24.58 -12.36 -15.74
CA PRO A 153 25.21 -11.76 -16.90
C PRO A 153 26.25 -12.69 -17.56
N THR A 154 26.63 -13.80 -16.92
CA THR A 154 27.63 -14.74 -17.44
C THR A 154 27.06 -15.73 -18.46
N ILE A 155 25.72 -15.80 -18.60
CA ILE A 155 25.05 -16.71 -19.53
C ILE A 155 24.78 -15.95 -20.83
N PRO A 156 25.44 -16.27 -21.96
CA PRO A 156 25.38 -15.46 -23.19
C PRO A 156 24.11 -15.70 -24.03
N ALA A 157 23.01 -16.10 -23.41
CA ALA A 157 21.74 -16.41 -24.07
C ALA A 157 20.65 -15.44 -23.62
N GLU A 158 19.65 -15.24 -24.48
CA GLU A 158 18.42 -14.55 -24.12
C GLU A 158 17.74 -15.24 -22.93
N ARG A 159 17.16 -14.42 -22.05
CA ARG A 159 16.44 -14.88 -20.86
C ARG A 159 15.16 -14.09 -20.71
N ASP A 160 14.10 -14.74 -20.25
CA ASP A 160 12.96 -13.99 -19.74
C ASP A 160 13.17 -13.58 -18.32
N ILE A 161 12.67 -12.39 -18.01
CA ILE A 161 12.31 -12.03 -16.66
C ILE A 161 10.83 -12.31 -16.50
N ILE A 162 10.49 -13.18 -15.55
CA ILE A 162 9.12 -13.56 -15.22
C ILE A 162 8.79 -13.03 -13.83
N ASN A 163 7.73 -12.25 -13.75
CA ASN A 163 7.22 -11.73 -12.50
C ASN A 163 5.84 -12.33 -12.25
N THR A 164 5.67 -12.91 -11.06
CA THR A 164 4.38 -13.42 -10.62
C THR A 164 3.91 -12.62 -9.41
N PHE A 165 2.70 -12.07 -9.51
CA PHE A 165 2.04 -11.32 -8.45
C PHE A 165 0.81 -12.08 -7.99
N SER A 166 0.64 -12.22 -6.68
CA SER A 166 -0.49 -12.92 -6.10
C SER A 166 -0.79 -12.42 -4.69
N ARG A 167 -1.91 -12.89 -4.13
CA ARG A 167 -2.24 -12.70 -2.73
C ARG A 167 -1.91 -13.97 -1.95
N GLY A 168 -1.11 -13.84 -0.90
CA GLY A 168 -0.85 -14.92 0.05
C GLY A 168 -2.06 -15.24 0.92
N VAL A 169 -2.13 -16.47 1.40
CA VAL A 169 -3.20 -16.94 2.31
C VAL A 169 -3.29 -16.08 3.58
N ASP A 170 -2.16 -15.57 4.06
CA ASP A 170 -2.04 -14.69 5.23
C ASP A 170 -2.44 -13.22 4.94
N GLY A 171 -2.98 -12.94 3.76
CA GLY A 171 -3.39 -11.59 3.37
C GLY A 171 -2.22 -10.68 3.03
N GLN A 172 -1.23 -11.21 2.33
CA GLN A 172 -0.05 -10.46 1.89
C GLN A 172 -0.08 -10.27 0.38
N PHE A 173 0.37 -9.13 -0.13
CA PHE A 173 0.73 -8.98 -1.54
C PHE A 173 2.09 -9.64 -1.73
N LEU A 174 2.14 -10.62 -2.62
CA LEU A 174 3.33 -11.41 -2.90
C LEU A 174 3.90 -11.06 -4.27
N CYS A 175 5.23 -11.00 -4.35
CA CYS A 175 5.99 -10.92 -5.59
C CYS A 175 6.94 -12.12 -5.66
N GLN A 176 6.90 -12.83 -6.77
CA GLN A 176 7.87 -13.88 -7.08
C GLN A 176 8.59 -13.48 -8.38
N GLY A 177 9.90 -13.30 -8.25
CA GLY A 177 10.80 -13.05 -9.36
C GLY A 177 11.21 -14.32 -10.09
N THR A 178 11.92 -14.16 -11.20
CA THR A 178 12.18 -15.21 -12.21
C THR A 178 12.83 -16.47 -11.64
N ASN A 179 13.83 -16.29 -10.76
CA ASN A 179 14.62 -17.37 -10.19
C ASN A 179 14.34 -17.57 -8.69
N GLN A 180 13.23 -17.03 -8.19
CA GLN A 180 12.88 -17.13 -6.79
C GLN A 180 12.01 -18.37 -6.56
N PRO A 181 12.43 -19.32 -5.68
CA PRO A 181 11.64 -20.52 -5.41
C PRO A 181 10.36 -20.20 -4.64
N ASN A 182 10.34 -19.09 -3.89
CA ASN A 182 9.23 -18.67 -3.05
C ASN A 182 8.88 -17.20 -3.30
N ALA A 183 7.59 -16.92 -3.37
CA ALA A 183 7.09 -15.56 -3.42
C ALA A 183 7.37 -14.82 -2.09
N GLN A 184 7.74 -13.54 -2.19
CA GLN A 184 8.10 -12.70 -1.05
C GLN A 184 6.97 -11.73 -0.70
N PRO A 185 6.65 -11.54 0.59
CA PRO A 185 5.66 -10.57 1.02
C PRO A 185 6.19 -9.14 0.91
N VAL A 186 5.40 -8.25 0.32
CA VAL A 186 5.75 -6.83 0.12
C VAL A 186 4.84 -5.92 0.93
N VAL A 187 3.55 -6.21 0.95
CA VAL A 187 2.52 -5.44 1.69
C VAL A 187 1.63 -6.42 2.44
N ASN A 188 1.24 -6.07 3.67
CA ASN A 188 0.33 -6.87 4.49
C ASN A 188 -1.11 -6.34 4.41
N ASN A 189 -2.04 -7.06 5.03
CA ASN A 189 -3.46 -6.67 5.14
C ASN A 189 -4.17 -6.48 3.80
N VAL A 190 -3.77 -7.27 2.81
CA VAL A 190 -4.48 -7.42 1.54
C VAL A 190 -5.65 -8.35 1.76
N GLU A 191 -6.86 -7.84 1.63
CA GLU A 191 -8.08 -8.65 1.75
C GLU A 191 -8.55 -9.19 0.41
N GLU A 192 -8.26 -8.50 -0.69
CA GLU A 192 -8.67 -8.88 -2.04
C GLU A 192 -7.66 -8.35 -3.05
N LEU A 193 -7.27 -9.17 -4.01
CA LEU A 193 -6.43 -8.81 -5.15
C LEU A 193 -7.05 -9.46 -6.39
N GLN A 194 -7.34 -8.66 -7.40
CA GLN A 194 -8.06 -9.10 -8.60
C GLN A 194 -7.46 -8.49 -9.85
N PHE A 195 -7.48 -9.27 -10.93
CA PHE A 195 -6.95 -8.85 -12.23
C PHE A 195 -8.00 -9.07 -13.34
N TRP A 196 -8.26 -8.03 -14.12
CA TRP A 196 -9.04 -8.13 -15.36
C TRP A 196 -8.18 -7.79 -16.56
N TYR A 197 -8.39 -8.50 -17.65
CA TYR A 197 -7.63 -8.42 -18.89
C TYR A 197 -8.49 -7.76 -19.96
N ALA A 198 -7.99 -6.67 -20.53
CA ALA A 198 -8.68 -5.93 -21.57
C ALA A 198 -8.27 -6.49 -22.93
N VAL A 199 -9.25 -7.02 -23.67
CA VAL A 199 -9.09 -7.51 -25.04
C VAL A 199 -9.90 -6.61 -25.97
N ARG A 200 -9.32 -6.26 -27.11
CA ARG A 200 -10.00 -5.45 -28.13
C ARG A 200 -11.03 -6.27 -28.87
N ASP A 201 -12.26 -5.78 -28.90
CA ASP A 201 -13.30 -6.29 -29.78
C ASP A 201 -13.03 -5.78 -31.21
N PRO A 202 -12.75 -6.66 -32.18
CA PRO A 202 -12.37 -6.24 -33.52
C PRO A 202 -13.52 -5.59 -34.30
N ALA A 203 -14.78 -5.84 -33.92
CA ALA A 203 -15.94 -5.27 -34.61
C ALA A 203 -16.24 -3.84 -34.12
N THR A 204 -16.03 -3.56 -32.84
CA THR A 204 -16.35 -2.25 -32.23
C THR A 204 -15.14 -1.38 -31.95
N ASN A 205 -13.93 -1.94 -32.05
CA ASN A 205 -12.67 -1.31 -31.68
C ASN A 205 -12.63 -0.82 -30.22
N GLN A 206 -13.43 -1.45 -29.33
CA GLN A 206 -13.50 -1.14 -27.91
C GLN A 206 -12.78 -2.21 -27.08
N LEU A 207 -12.19 -1.80 -25.95
CA LEU A 207 -11.62 -2.73 -24.98
C LEU A 207 -12.73 -3.30 -24.10
N ARG A 208 -12.76 -4.63 -23.99
CA ARG A 208 -13.64 -5.38 -23.09
C ARG A 208 -12.80 -6.09 -22.04
N TYR A 209 -13.21 -5.96 -20.78
CA TYR A 209 -12.52 -6.57 -19.65
C TYR A 209 -13.06 -7.98 -19.37
N PHE A 210 -12.15 -8.93 -19.21
CA PHE A 210 -12.45 -10.31 -18.87
C PHE A 210 -11.65 -10.75 -17.66
N GLU A 211 -12.20 -11.65 -16.86
CA GLU A 211 -11.41 -12.42 -15.90
C GLU A 211 -10.58 -13.47 -16.65
N ALA A 212 -9.56 -14.03 -15.98
CA ALA A 212 -8.81 -15.15 -16.55
C ALA A 212 -9.77 -16.31 -16.90
N GLY A 213 -9.65 -16.86 -18.11
CA GLY A 213 -10.55 -17.88 -18.65
C GLY A 213 -11.81 -17.34 -19.35
N GLY A 214 -12.07 -16.03 -19.29
CA GLY A 214 -13.17 -15.38 -20.02
C GLY A 214 -12.89 -15.13 -21.51
N PHE A 215 -11.68 -15.47 -21.98
CA PHE A 215 -11.21 -15.35 -23.36
C PHE A 215 -10.15 -16.43 -23.62
N ALA A 216 -9.89 -16.75 -24.89
CA ALA A 216 -9.03 -17.88 -25.27
C ALA A 216 -7.57 -17.48 -25.54
N ASP A 217 -7.33 -16.32 -26.14
CA ASP A 217 -6.03 -15.95 -26.67
C ASP A 217 -5.36 -14.83 -25.86
N TRP A 218 -4.34 -15.19 -25.08
CA TRP A 218 -3.54 -14.28 -24.26
C TRP A 218 -2.68 -13.28 -25.07
N THR A 219 -2.43 -13.55 -26.35
CA THR A 219 -1.71 -12.62 -27.22
C THR A 219 -2.52 -11.35 -27.54
N THR A 220 -3.84 -11.40 -27.34
CA THR A 220 -4.77 -10.30 -27.62
C THR A 220 -4.97 -9.32 -26.47
N VAL A 221 -4.33 -9.56 -25.33
CA VAL A 221 -4.46 -8.70 -24.15
C VAL A 221 -3.68 -7.39 -24.37
N GLU A 222 -4.38 -6.27 -24.23
CA GLU A 222 -3.79 -4.94 -24.43
C GLU A 222 -3.66 -4.13 -23.13
N ALA A 223 -4.40 -4.48 -22.09
CA ALA A 223 -4.28 -3.85 -20.79
C ALA A 223 -4.68 -4.78 -19.65
N VAL A 224 -4.19 -4.49 -18.45
CA VAL A 224 -4.57 -5.18 -17.21
C VAL A 224 -5.13 -4.15 -16.24
N GLN A 225 -6.34 -4.37 -15.74
CA GLN A 225 -6.89 -3.66 -14.60
C GLN A 225 -6.52 -4.42 -13.33
N VAL A 226 -5.83 -3.74 -12.43
CA VAL A 226 -5.49 -4.22 -11.10
C VAL A 226 -6.49 -3.62 -10.11
N CYS A 227 -7.10 -4.46 -9.28
CA CYS A 227 -7.85 -4.01 -8.11
C CYS A 227 -7.30 -4.64 -6.85
N ILE A 228 -7.12 -3.81 -5.81
CA ILE A 228 -6.70 -4.29 -4.49
C ILE A 228 -7.58 -3.66 -3.41
N ARG A 229 -8.03 -4.48 -2.45
CA ARG A 229 -8.65 -4.03 -1.20
C ARG A 229 -7.67 -4.22 -0.06
N LEU A 230 -7.35 -3.12 0.62
CA LEU A 230 -6.52 -3.10 1.81
C LEU A 230 -7.37 -2.77 3.05
N ALA A 231 -7.01 -3.34 4.19
CA ALA A 231 -7.62 -3.05 5.48
C ALA A 231 -6.61 -2.46 6.47
N GLY A 232 -7.01 -1.44 7.21
CA GLY A 232 -6.24 -0.89 8.32
C GLY A 232 -6.12 -1.90 9.46
N THR A 233 -5.15 -1.69 10.34
CA THR A 233 -4.89 -2.58 11.48
C THR A 233 -5.67 -2.16 12.72
N SER A 234 -6.15 -0.91 12.80
CA SER A 234 -7.01 -0.46 13.89
C SER A 234 -8.46 -0.91 13.68
N GLY A 235 -9.03 -1.58 14.68
CA GLY A 235 -10.45 -1.92 14.74
C GLY A 235 -11.26 -0.87 15.55
N ASN A 236 -12.58 -1.06 15.60
CA ASN A 236 -13.51 -0.22 16.37
C ASN A 236 -13.46 1.29 16.02
N ASN A 237 -13.23 1.62 14.75
CA ASN A 237 -13.33 3.01 14.35
C ASN A 237 -14.78 3.52 14.47
N PRO A 238 -15.03 4.70 15.07
CA PRO A 238 -16.38 5.24 15.28
C PRO A 238 -17.16 5.53 13.99
N THR A 239 -16.53 5.41 12.82
CA THR A 239 -17.19 5.32 11.52
C THR A 239 -17.85 3.95 11.36
N VAL A 240 -18.89 3.70 12.15
CA VAL A 240 -19.80 2.57 11.97
C VAL A 240 -20.58 2.77 10.67
N GLY A 241 -20.69 1.74 9.83
CA GLY A 241 -21.87 1.61 8.98
C GLY A 241 -21.78 2.06 7.52
N VAL A 242 -20.67 1.81 6.82
CA VAL A 242 -20.79 1.65 5.36
C VAL A 242 -20.23 0.30 4.98
N ALA A 243 -21.13 -0.63 4.68
CA ALA A 243 -20.77 -1.85 3.98
C ALA A 243 -19.93 -1.46 2.75
N SER A 244 -18.64 -1.79 2.77
CA SER A 244 -17.76 -1.46 1.66
C SER A 244 -17.94 -2.51 0.56
N THR A 245 -17.86 -2.06 -0.68
CA THR A 245 -17.92 -2.94 -1.84
C THR A 245 -16.50 -3.35 -2.24
N GLY A 246 -16.27 -4.66 -2.40
CA GLY A 246 -15.00 -5.22 -2.84
C GLY A 246 -14.65 -4.99 -4.31
N CYS A 247 -13.55 -5.57 -4.75
CA CYS A 247 -13.11 -5.49 -6.14
C CYS A 247 -14.09 -6.17 -7.10
N THR A 248 -14.76 -7.23 -6.65
CA THR A 248 -15.76 -8.01 -7.38
C THR A 248 -17.21 -7.57 -7.10
N GLY A 249 -17.42 -6.43 -6.46
CA GLY A 249 -18.78 -5.98 -6.12
C GLY A 249 -19.37 -6.59 -4.84
N GLN A 250 -18.61 -7.46 -4.16
CA GLN A 250 -19.10 -8.17 -2.97
C GLN A 250 -19.22 -7.24 -1.76
N ALA A 251 -20.26 -7.45 -0.95
CA ALA A 251 -20.39 -6.74 0.32
C ALA A 251 -19.35 -7.25 1.33
N VAL A 252 -18.66 -6.33 1.98
CA VAL A 252 -17.68 -6.65 3.03
C VAL A 252 -18.27 -6.34 4.39
N ALA A 253 -18.20 -7.30 5.31
CA ALA A 253 -18.71 -7.16 6.66
C ALA A 253 -18.03 -5.99 7.40
N ASP A 254 -18.81 -5.27 8.20
CA ASP A 254 -18.30 -4.22 9.08
C ASP A 254 -17.73 -4.84 10.36
N ASP A 255 -16.40 -4.85 10.46
CA ASP A 255 -15.63 -5.26 11.64
C ASP A 255 -14.92 -4.07 12.30
N GLY A 256 -15.33 -2.84 11.96
CA GLY A 256 -14.74 -1.61 12.48
C GLY A 256 -13.34 -1.26 11.93
N ARG A 257 -12.83 -2.00 10.94
CA ARG A 257 -11.59 -1.66 10.22
C ARG A 257 -11.85 -0.73 9.04
N ILE A 258 -10.97 0.25 8.84
CA ILE A 258 -10.99 1.10 7.65
C ILE A 258 -10.54 0.27 6.45
N ARG A 259 -11.35 0.24 5.39
CA ARG A 259 -11.02 -0.41 4.12
C ARG A 259 -10.95 0.58 2.99
N ARG A 260 -10.04 0.34 2.05
CA ARG A 260 -9.95 1.11 0.80
C ARG A 260 -9.75 0.17 -0.38
N VAL A 261 -10.47 0.44 -1.45
CA VAL A 261 -10.32 -0.24 -2.74
C VAL A 261 -9.59 0.70 -3.70
N PHE A 262 -8.54 0.20 -4.33
CA PHE A 262 -7.75 0.91 -5.32
C PHE A 262 -7.85 0.18 -6.64
N ARG A 263 -8.11 0.92 -7.72
CA ARG A 263 -8.19 0.39 -9.09
C ARG A 263 -7.27 1.17 -10.00
N GLN A 264 -6.47 0.47 -10.80
CA GLN A 264 -5.64 1.10 -11.82
C GLN A 264 -5.57 0.21 -13.06
N VAL A 265 -5.62 0.84 -14.23
CA VAL A 265 -5.45 0.17 -15.53
C VAL A 265 -4.06 0.47 -16.06
N PHE A 266 -3.36 -0.57 -16.51
CA PHE A 266 -2.05 -0.48 -17.15
C PHE A 266 -2.13 -1.05 -18.56
N THR A 267 -1.83 -0.23 -19.56
CA THR A 267 -1.71 -0.66 -20.96
C THR A 267 -0.40 -1.41 -21.18
N LEU A 268 -0.46 -2.53 -21.89
CA LEU A 268 0.72 -3.23 -22.40
C LEU A 268 1.15 -2.53 -23.70
N ARG A 269 2.36 -1.99 -23.72
CA ARG A 269 2.83 -1.13 -24.83
C ARG A 269 3.83 -1.81 -25.74
N ASN A 270 4.51 -2.83 -25.26
CA ASN A 270 5.36 -3.63 -26.11
C ASN A 270 4.47 -4.72 -26.70
N LEU A 271 4.16 -4.58 -27.98
CA LEU A 271 3.50 -5.64 -28.74
C LEU A 271 4.48 -6.80 -28.77
N GLN A 272 4.03 -8.02 -28.45
CA GLN A 272 4.82 -9.24 -28.67
C GLN A 272 5.36 -9.16 -30.09
N SER A 273 6.69 -9.18 -30.24
CA SER A 273 7.33 -9.17 -31.56
C SER A 273 6.85 -10.40 -32.32
N GLN A 274 5.79 -10.26 -33.11
CA GLN A 274 5.38 -11.23 -34.10
C GLN A 274 6.33 -10.99 -35.27
N GLY A 275 7.48 -11.66 -35.24
CA GLY A 275 8.33 -11.82 -36.41
C GLY A 275 7.60 -12.56 -37.52
#